data_AF-A0A9D7RUK7-F1
#
_entry.id   AF-A0A9D7RUK7-F1
#
_cell.length_a   1.000
_cell.length_b   1.000
_cell.length_c   1.000
_cell.angle_alpha   90.00
_cell.angle_beta   90.00
_cell.angle_gamma   90.00
#
_symmetry.space_group_name_H-M   'P 1'
#
loop_
_entity.id
_entity.type
_entity.pdbx_description
1 polymer ?
#
loop_
_entity_poly.entity_id
_entity_poly.type
_entity_poly.pdbx_seq_one_letter_code
_entity_poly.pdbx_strand_id
1 'polypeptide(L)'
;MKFVIEDRAHGNCKSYPTFDEALAELLSRSKINWDEEPNKCPCKSWRTCERRYHILEMDDSVKPPRLISDMKIFTISFRGIQWHTTIIN
;
A
#
# COMPACT_ATOMS: atom_id res chain seq x y z
N MET A 1 -13.22 -7.00 11.54
CA MET A 1 -12.54 -6.83 10.25
C MET A 1 -11.63 -5.64 10.37
N LYS A 2 -10.47 -5.70 9.71
CA LYS A 2 -9.57 -4.55 9.58
C LYS A 2 -8.93 -4.56 8.20
N PHE A 3 -8.54 -3.39 7.73
CA PHE A 3 -7.81 -3.21 6.48
C PHE A 3 -6.38 -2.78 6.78
N VAL A 4 -5.41 -3.30 6.04
CA VAL A 4 -3.99 -2.98 6.26
C VAL A 4 -3.38 -2.55 4.95
N ILE A 5 -2.88 -1.31 4.90
CA ILE A 5 -1.94 -0.94 3.83
C ILE A 5 -0.62 -1.60 4.16
N GLU A 6 -0.13 -2.43 3.23
CA GLU A 6 1.19 -3.00 3.29
C GLU A 6 2.03 -2.54 2.09
N ASP A 7 3.24 -2.07 2.36
CA ASP A 7 4.30 -2.01 1.35
C ASP A 7 4.99 -3.36 1.26
N ARG A 8 4.57 -4.17 0.28
CA ARG A 8 4.99 -5.57 0.15
C ARG A 8 6.46 -5.74 -0.23
N ALA A 9 7.14 -4.66 -0.63
CA ALA A 9 8.58 -4.66 -0.86
C ALA A 9 9.40 -4.50 0.43
N HIS A 10 8.86 -3.84 1.46
CA HIS A 10 9.62 -3.47 2.66
C HIS A 10 8.95 -3.86 3.99
N GLY A 11 7.74 -4.45 3.95
CA GLY A 11 7.01 -4.91 5.14
C GLY A 11 6.44 -3.78 6.02
N ASN A 12 6.38 -2.55 5.51
CA ASN A 12 5.78 -1.44 6.26
C ASN A 12 4.25 -1.57 6.23
N CYS A 13 3.63 -1.56 7.41
CA CYS A 13 2.19 -1.77 7.54
C CYS A 13 1.52 -0.62 8.31
N LYS A 14 0.30 -0.25 7.90
CA LYS A 14 -0.59 0.66 8.65
C LYS A 14 -2.03 0.15 8.56
N SER A 15 -2.70 0.04 9.71
CA SER A 15 -4.07 -0.48 9.80
C SER A 15 -5.11 0.63 9.73
N TYR A 16 -6.27 0.30 9.17
CA TYR A 16 -7.42 1.16 8.96
C TYR A 16 -8.72 0.39 9.32
N PRO A 17 -9.75 1.07 9.84
CA PRO A 17 -11.05 0.49 10.12
C PRO A 17 -11.80 0.04 8.86
N THR A 18 -11.65 0.77 7.75
CA THR A 18 -12.42 0.55 6.51
C THR A 18 -11.51 0.49 5.27
N PHE A 19 -12.02 -0.14 4.21
CA PHE A 19 -11.34 -0.17 2.91
C PHE A 19 -11.19 1.24 2.34
N ASP A 20 -12.25 2.06 2.44
CA ASP A 20 -12.27 3.42 1.89
C ASP A 20 -11.21 4.32 2.53
N GLU A 21 -10.99 4.21 3.85
CA GLU A 21 -9.92 4.96 4.52
C GLU A 21 -8.52 4.51 4.07
N ALA A 22 -8.32 3.19 3.91
CA ALA A 22 -7.06 2.65 3.40
C ALA A 22 -6.82 3.10 1.94
N LEU A 23 -7.86 3.07 1.10
CA LEU A 23 -7.79 3.53 -0.27
C LEU A 23 -7.56 5.04 -0.35
N ALA A 24 -8.23 5.85 0.47
CA ALA A 24 -8.05 7.30 0.52
C ALA A 24 -6.61 7.69 0.89
N GLU A 25 -5.98 6.99 1.84
CA GLU A 25 -4.56 7.17 2.12
C GLU A 25 -3.71 6.85 0.88
N LEU A 26 -3.95 5.72 0.21
CA LEU A 26 -3.18 5.35 -0.98
C LEU A 26 -3.38 6.34 -2.13
N LEU A 27 -4.59 6.86 -2.32
CA LEU A 27 -4.89 7.94 -3.26
C LEU A 27 -4.22 9.27 -2.89
N SER A 28 -3.97 9.51 -1.60
CA SER A 28 -3.16 10.64 -1.15
C SER A 28 -1.68 10.42 -1.47
N ARG A 29 -1.16 9.22 -1.16
CA ARG A 29 0.24 8.86 -1.45
C ARG A 29 0.56 8.83 -2.93
N SER A 30 -0.39 8.46 -3.79
CA SER A 30 -0.18 8.46 -5.25
C SER A 30 0.07 9.85 -5.82
N LYS A 31 -0.24 10.92 -5.07
CA LYS A 31 0.02 12.33 -5.43
C LYS A 31 1.37 12.84 -4.95
N ILE A 32 2.09 12.06 -4.14
CA ILE A 32 3.41 12.39 -3.61
C ILE A 32 4.47 11.80 -4.56
N ASN A 33 5.57 12.53 -4.81
CA ASN A 33 6.62 12.03 -5.68
C ASN A 33 7.28 10.78 -5.11
N TRP A 34 7.86 9.96 -5.99
CA TRP A 34 8.47 8.69 -5.62
C TRP A 34 9.69 8.84 -4.69
N ASP A 35 10.33 10.01 -4.69
CA ASP A 35 11.54 10.35 -3.93
C ASP A 35 11.26 11.15 -2.65
N GLU A 36 9.97 11.36 -2.34
CA GLU A 36 9.49 12.01 -1.13
C GLU A 36 8.80 11.01 -0.19
N GLU A 37 8.88 11.24 1.12
CA GLU A 37 8.16 10.39 2.09
C GLU A 37 6.64 10.55 1.90
N PRO A 38 5.85 9.45 2.01
CA PRO A 38 6.24 8.10 2.42
C PRO A 38 6.62 7.16 1.26
N ASN A 39 6.72 7.67 0.02
CA ASN A 39 6.99 6.85 -1.17
C ASN A 39 8.47 6.54 -1.34
N LYS A 40 9.35 7.42 -0.87
CA LYS A 40 10.80 7.17 -0.86
C LYS A 40 11.09 5.86 -0.13
N CYS A 41 11.78 4.95 -0.80
CA CYS A 41 12.11 3.66 -0.21
C CYS A 41 13.16 3.84 0.91
N PRO A 42 13.09 3.08 2.02
CA PRO A 42 14.02 3.20 3.14
C PRO A 42 15.41 2.62 2.85
N CYS A 43 15.58 1.94 1.70
CA CYS A 43 16.82 1.28 1.33
C CYS A 43 17.87 2.28 0.79
N LYS A 44 19.16 1.93 0.93
CA LYS A 44 20.26 2.78 0.40
C LYS A 44 20.20 2.96 -1.12
N SER A 45 19.67 1.96 -1.83
CA SER A 45 19.49 1.96 -3.29
C SER A 45 18.10 2.44 -3.72
N TRP A 46 17.46 3.32 -2.94
CA TRP A 46 16.08 3.78 -3.17
C TRP A 46 15.82 4.31 -4.60
N ARG A 47 16.84 4.87 -5.27
CA ARG A 47 16.75 5.36 -6.66
C ARG A 47 16.37 4.30 -7.69
N THR A 48 16.63 3.03 -7.41
CA THR A 48 16.30 1.90 -8.28
C THR A 48 15.30 0.94 -7.63
N CYS A 49 14.71 1.33 -6.51
CA CYS A 49 13.74 0.53 -5.76
C CYS A 49 12.31 0.99 -6.07
N GLU A 50 11.34 0.26 -5.53
CA GLU A 50 9.92 0.54 -5.68
C GLU A 50 9.16 0.22 -4.39
N ARG A 51 8.08 0.97 -4.15
CA ARG A 51 7.05 0.60 -3.17
C ARG A 51 5.97 -0.20 -3.90
N ARG A 52 5.47 -1.27 -3.27
CA ARG A 52 4.35 -2.06 -3.78
C ARG A 52 3.23 -1.99 -2.76
N TYR A 53 2.28 -1.09 -2.95
CA TYR A 53 1.20 -0.88 -1.99
C TYR A 53 0.04 -1.83 -2.25
N HIS A 54 -0.28 -2.59 -1.22
CA HIS A 54 -1.40 -3.51 -1.16
C HIS A 54 -2.37 -3.05 -0.06
N ILE A 55 -3.66 -3.31 -0.25
CA ILE A 55 -4.65 -3.30 0.84
C ILE A 55 -4.98 -4.76 1.14
N LEU A 56 -4.71 -5.17 2.38
CA LEU A 56 -5.09 -6.47 2.90
C LEU A 56 -6.36 -6.33 3.72
N GLU A 57 -7.35 -7.17 3.46
CA GLU A 57 -8.51 -7.35 4.33
C GLU A 57 -8.23 -8.51 5.28
N MET A 58 -8.36 -8.25 6.58
CA MET A 58 -8.04 -9.22 7.63
C MET A 58 -9.25 -9.44 8.54
N ASP A 59 -9.51 -10.71 8.81
CA ASP A 59 -10.40 -11.17 9.86
C ASP A 59 -9.63 -11.24 11.19
N ASP A 60 -9.83 -10.21 12.00
CA ASP A 60 -9.24 -10.03 13.32
C ASP A 60 -10.12 -10.55 14.47
N SER A 61 -11.24 -11.24 14.15
CA SER A 61 -12.05 -11.92 15.16
C SER A 61 -11.40 -13.21 15.68
N VAL A 62 -10.41 -13.74 14.94
CA VAL A 62 -9.65 -14.94 15.26
C VAL A 62 -8.18 -14.62 15.60
N LYS A 63 -7.50 -15.54 16.31
CA LYS A 63 -6.08 -15.42 16.68
C LYS A 63 -5.29 -16.64 16.20
N PRO A 64 -4.28 -16.48 15.32
CA PRO A 64 -3.86 -15.22 14.68
C PRO A 64 -4.91 -14.70 13.68
N PRO A 65 -4.91 -13.39 13.35
CA PRO A 65 -5.80 -12.84 12.33
C PRO A 65 -5.64 -13.57 11.00
N ARG A 66 -6.77 -13.82 10.32
CA ARG A 66 -6.80 -14.53 9.03
C ARG A 66 -6.87 -13.51 7.89
N LEU A 67 -6.04 -13.70 6.86
CA LEU A 67 -6.14 -12.92 5.62
C LEU A 67 -7.40 -13.34 4.85
N ILE A 68 -8.22 -12.37 4.46
CA ILE A 68 -9.44 -12.56 3.66
C ILE A 68 -9.18 -12.21 2.20
N SER A 69 -8.58 -11.05 1.95
CA SER A 69 -8.22 -10.61 0.60
C SER A 69 -6.91 -9.82 0.59
N ASP A 70 -6.22 -9.86 -0.55
CA ASP A 70 -4.98 -9.12 -0.81
C ASP A 70 -5.13 -8.41 -2.16
N MET A 71 -5.24 -7.08 -2.13
CA MET A 71 -5.43 -6.27 -3.32
C MET A 71 -4.21 -5.39 -3.57
N LYS A 72 -3.49 -5.66 -4.67
CA LYS A 72 -2.43 -4.79 -5.18
C LYS A 72 -3.04 -3.53 -5.79
N ILE A 73 -2.75 -2.36 -5.23
CA ILE A 73 -3.34 -1.10 -5.67
C ILE A 73 -2.43 -0.42 -6.70
N PHE A 74 -1.22 -0.02 -6.30
CA PHE A 74 -0.24 0.57 -7.20
C PHE A 74 1.19 0.23 -6.81
N THR A 75 2.08 0.31 -7.80
CA THR A 75 3.53 0.34 -7.62
C THR A 75 4.01 1.75 -7.91
N ILE A 76 4.93 2.28 -7.11
CA ILE A 76 5.60 3.56 -7.38
C ILE A 76 7.11 3.39 -7.34
N SER A 77 7.79 3.94 -8.35
CA SER A 77 9.25 3.92 -8.50
C SER A 77 9.71 5.19 -9.22
N PHE A 78 11.00 5.28 -9.51
CA PHE A 78 11.56 6.33 -10.39
C PHE A 78 10.90 6.41 -11.78
N ARG A 79 10.22 5.32 -12.21
CA ARG A 79 9.49 5.27 -13.49
C ARG A 79 8.09 5.87 -13.40
N GLY A 80 7.68 6.35 -12.23
CA GLY A 80 6.33 6.84 -11.95
C GLY A 80 5.43 5.78 -11.31
N ILE A 81 4.13 6.07 -11.32
CA ILE A 81 3.09 5.20 -10.74
C ILE A 81 2.53 4.22 -11.77
N GLN A 82 2.35 2.98 -11.35
CA GLN A 82 1.66 1.95 -12.11
C GLN A 82 0.47 1.45 -11.29
N TRP A 83 -0.75 1.73 -11.75
CA TRP A 83 -1.99 1.22 -11.16
C TRP A 83 -2.23 -0.23 -11.60
N HIS A 84 -2.63 -1.09 -10.66
CA HIS A 84 -2.89 -2.52 -10.91
C HIS A 84 -4.35 -2.91 -10.73
N THR A 85 -5.16 -2.04 -10.11
CA THR A 85 -6.61 -2.19 -9.99
C THR A 85 -7.32 -1.13 -10.82
N THR A 86 -8.52 -1.46 -11.30
CA THR A 86 -9.38 -0.46 -11.97
C THR A 86 -10.02 0.38 -10.89
N ILE A 87 -9.51 1.59 -10.65
CA ILE A 87 -10.20 2.57 -9.82
C ILE A 87 -11.27 3.21 -10.69
N ILE A 88 -12.52 2.75 -10.55
CA ILE A 88 -13.66 3.43 -11.17
C ILE A 88 -13.91 4.66 -10.30
N ASN A 89 -13.58 5.84 -10.84
CA ASN A 89 -13.95 7.14 -10.26
C ASN A 89 -15.44 7.41 -10.45
#